data_AF-A0A9D9LM34-F1
#
_entry.id   AF-A0A9D9LM34-F1
#
_cell.length_a   1.000
_cell.length_b   1.000
_cell.length_c   1.000
_cell.angle_alpha   90.00
_cell.angle_beta   90.00
_cell.angle_gamma   90.00
#
_symmetry.space_group_name_H-M   'P 1'
#
loop_
_entity.id
_entity.type
_entity.pdbx_description
1 polymer ?
#
loop_
_entity_poly.entity_id
_entity_poly.type
_entity_poly.pdbx_seq_one_letter_code
_entity_poly.pdbx_strand_id
1 'polypeptide(L)'
;MGFTFVPEYRFNTFDEATPEFLLSIGVRGVLLDIDNTLEPYEHPNPGEQVVRWLASLAAAGIKTAIVSNNNRERVDLFNKDLQMP
;
A
#
# COMPACT_ATOMS: atom_id res chain seq x y z
N MET A 1 27.18 16.35 4.71
CA MET A 1 26.85 14.91 4.74
C MET A 1 25.44 14.76 4.22
N GLY A 2 25.25 14.11 3.08
CA GLY A 2 23.92 13.87 2.52
C GLY A 2 23.28 12.66 3.21
N PHE A 3 21.98 12.74 3.46
CA PHE A 3 21.21 11.57 3.89
C PHE A 3 20.92 10.70 2.68
N THR A 4 21.28 9.43 2.75
CA THR A 4 20.82 8.43 1.79
C THR A 4 19.53 7.83 2.33
N PHE A 5 18.44 7.99 1.58
CA PHE A 5 17.20 7.30 1.89
C PHE A 5 17.36 5.83 1.51
N VAL A 6 17.51 4.96 2.51
CA VAL A 6 17.49 3.51 2.35
C VAL A 6 16.31 2.95 3.16
N PRO A 7 15.70 1.86 2.68
CA PRO A 7 14.62 1.22 3.42
C PRO A 7 15.17 0.59 4.70
N GLU A 8 14.41 0.73 5.78
CA GLU A 8 14.69 0.03 7.05
C GLU A 8 14.26 -1.44 6.99
N TYR A 9 13.18 -1.73 6.25
CA TYR A 9 12.68 -3.08 6.00
C TYR A 9 12.46 -3.32 4.50
N ARG A 10 12.72 -4.56 4.06
CA ARG A 10 12.44 -5.03 2.70
C ARG A 10 11.73 -6.38 2.76
N PHE A 11 10.72 -6.51 1.92
CA PHE A 11 9.89 -7.70 1.78
C PHE A 11 9.91 -8.16 0.33
N ASN A 12 9.57 -9.42 0.08
CA ASN A 12 9.45 -9.91 -1.30
C ASN A 12 8.12 -9.46 -1.92
N THR A 13 7.07 -9.41 -1.12
CA THR A 13 5.74 -8.93 -1.50
C THR A 13 5.17 -7.99 -0.44
N PHE A 14 4.24 -7.11 -0.83
CA PHE A 14 3.70 -6.09 0.07
C PHE A 14 2.95 -6.70 1.28
N ASP A 15 2.34 -7.88 1.12
CA ASP A 15 1.50 -8.52 2.13
C ASP A 15 2.30 -9.27 3.20
N GLU A 16 3.61 -9.44 3.03
CA GLU A 16 4.53 -9.84 4.11
C GLU A 16 4.62 -8.76 5.21
N ALA A 17 4.31 -7.49 4.89
CA ALA A 17 4.14 -6.43 5.89
C ALA A 17 2.78 -6.61 6.60
N THR A 18 2.70 -7.61 7.47
CA THR A 18 1.44 -7.94 8.17
C THR A 18 1.04 -6.85 9.16
N PRO A 19 -0.26 -6.73 9.51
CA PRO A 19 -0.69 -5.79 10.54
C PRO A 19 0.04 -5.99 11.88
N GLU A 20 0.30 -7.23 12.28
CA GLU A 20 1.01 -7.56 13.52
C GLU A 20 2.44 -7.03 13.50
N PHE A 21 3.16 -7.23 12.38
CA PHE A 21 4.50 -6.71 12.21
C PHE A 21 4.51 -5.18 12.28
N LEU A 22 3.64 -4.51 11.50
CA LEU A 22 3.56 -3.06 11.46
C LEU A 22 3.24 -2.46 12.84
N LEU A 23 2.29 -3.03 13.57
CA LEU A 23 1.98 -2.60 14.93
C LEU A 23 3.16 -2.83 15.90
N SER A 24 3.91 -3.92 15.74
CA SER A 24 5.06 -4.22 16.59
C SER A 24 6.18 -3.18 16.50
N ILE A 25 6.31 -2.52 15.34
CA ILE A 25 7.25 -1.43 15.09
C ILE A 25 6.62 -0.03 15.26
N GLY A 26 5.40 0.05 15.79
CA GLY A 26 4.74 1.32 16.09
C GLY A 26 4.10 2.03 14.89
N VAL A 27 3.98 1.37 13.74
CA VAL A 27 3.32 1.93 12.55
C VAL A 27 1.82 1.97 12.77
N ARG A 28 1.21 3.14 12.49
CA ARG A 28 -0.24 3.39 12.62
C ARG A 28 -0.89 3.81 11.32
N GLY A 29 -0.09 4.06 10.28
CA GLY A 29 -0.56 4.40 8.96
C GLY A 29 0.42 3.95 7.88
N VAL A 30 -0.10 3.58 6.71
CA VAL A 30 0.67 3.14 5.55
C VAL A 30 0.30 4.01 4.36
N LEU A 31 1.32 4.58 3.70
CA LEU A 31 1.18 5.25 2.41
C LEU A 31 1.51 4.24 1.32
N LEU A 32 0.65 4.17 0.30
CA LEU A 32 0.67 3.10 -0.69
C LEU A 32 0.90 3.66 -2.08
N ASP A 33 1.98 3.22 -2.70
CA ASP A 33 2.11 3.32 -4.15
C ASP A 33 1.27 2.21 -4.83
N ILE A 34 0.97 2.38 -6.13
CA ILE A 34 0.15 1.44 -6.91
C ILE A 34 1.05 0.56 -7.78
N ASP A 35 1.71 1.16 -8.77
CA ASP A 35 2.28 0.43 -9.90
C ASP A 35 3.59 -0.28 -9.53
N ASN A 36 3.65 -1.59 -9.76
CA ASN A 36 4.76 -2.46 -9.34
C ASN A 36 5.01 -2.48 -7.82
N THR A 37 4.03 -2.01 -7.03
CA THR A 37 4.00 -2.14 -5.57
C THR A 37 2.83 -3.01 -5.14
N LEU A 38 1.60 -2.60 -5.47
CA LEU A 38 0.38 -3.36 -5.19
C LEU A 38 -0.08 -4.18 -6.39
N GLU A 39 0.11 -3.66 -7.60
CA GLU A 39 -0.35 -4.31 -8.82
C GLU A 39 0.51 -3.84 -10.01
N PRO A 40 0.75 -4.67 -11.05
CA PRO A 40 1.31 -4.21 -12.32
C PRO A 40 0.48 -3.07 -12.93
N TYR A 41 1.15 -2.23 -13.72
CA TYR A 41 0.52 -1.08 -14.35
C TYR A 41 -0.60 -1.47 -15.34
N GLU A 42 -0.45 -2.61 -16.01
CA GLU A 42 -1.38 -3.15 -16.99
C GLU A 42 -2.69 -3.64 -16.37
N HIS A 43 -2.72 -3.80 -15.04
CA HIS A 43 -3.87 -4.27 -14.29
C HIS A 43 -4.55 -3.06 -13.60
N PRO A 44 -5.71 -2.62 -14.12
CA PRO A 44 -6.33 -1.38 -13.68
C PRO A 44 -6.98 -1.47 -12.30
N ASN A 45 -7.42 -2.68 -11.90
CA ASN A 45 -8.16 -2.92 -10.67
C ASN A 45 -7.27 -3.62 -9.63
N PRO A 46 -7.52 -3.41 -8.33
CA PRO A 46 -6.81 -4.13 -7.28
C PRO A 46 -7.13 -5.63 -7.34
N GLY A 47 -6.10 -6.46 -7.36
CA GLY A 47 -6.25 -7.90 -7.18
C GLY A 47 -6.82 -8.27 -5.81
N GLU A 48 -7.38 -9.48 -5.68
CA GLU A 48 -7.97 -9.93 -4.41
C GLU A 48 -6.98 -9.93 -3.23
N GLN A 49 -5.69 -10.15 -3.51
CA GLN A 49 -4.64 -10.12 -2.49
C GLN A 49 -4.50 -8.72 -1.88
N VAL A 50 -4.52 -7.68 -2.72
CA VAL A 50 -4.49 -6.28 -2.27
C VAL A 50 -5.71 -5.99 -1.41
N VAL A 51 -6.91 -6.35 -1.88
CA VAL A 51 -8.15 -6.13 -1.15
C VAL A 51 -8.12 -6.82 0.22
N ARG A 52 -7.69 -8.08 0.29
CA ARG A 52 -7.59 -8.83 1.55
C ARG A 52 -6.58 -8.21 2.51
N TRP A 53 -5.43 -7.76 2.03
CA TRP A 53 -4.41 -7.14 2.86
C TRP A 53 -4.85 -5.75 3.37
N LEU A 54 -5.45 -4.92 2.52
CA LEU A 54 -6.02 -3.63 2.96
C LEU A 54 -7.11 -3.83 4.03
N ALA A 55 -7.96 -4.85 3.87
CA ALA A 55 -8.97 -5.19 4.86
C ALA A 55 -8.36 -5.63 6.20
N SER A 56 -7.24 -6.38 6.20
CA SER A 56 -6.56 -6.79 7.44
C SER A 56 -5.90 -5.60 8.15
N LEU A 57 -5.31 -4.65 7.40
CA LEU A 57 -4.79 -3.40 7.95
C LEU A 57 -5.91 -2.57 8.61
N ALA A 58 -7.05 -2.42 7.92
CA ALA A 58 -8.20 -1.71 8.44
C ALA A 58 -8.77 -2.36 9.71
N ALA A 59 -8.88 -3.69 9.73
CA ALA A 59 -9.33 -4.45 10.90
C ALA A 59 -8.40 -4.29 12.12
N ALA A 60 -7.10 -4.11 11.88
CA ALA A 60 -6.10 -3.81 12.91
C ALA A 60 -6.05 -2.32 13.32
N GLY A 61 -6.89 -1.46 12.72
CA GLY A 61 -6.94 -0.03 13.02
C GLY A 61 -5.76 0.77 12.45
N ILE A 62 -5.09 0.24 11.42
CA ILE A 62 -4.05 0.92 10.65
C ILE A 62 -4.71 1.72 9.55
N LYS A 63 -4.37 3.02 9.44
CA LYS A 63 -4.90 3.89 8.38
C LYS A 63 -4.12 3.70 7.09
N THR A 64 -4.77 3.86 5.96
CA THR A 64 -4.12 3.73 4.66
C THR A 64 -4.50 4.90 3.75
N ALA A 65 -3.58 5.30 2.87
CA ALA A 65 -3.80 6.34 1.86
C ALA A 65 -2.96 6.03 0.61
N ILE A 66 -3.48 6.39 -0.55
CA ILE A 66 -2.78 6.18 -1.82
C ILE A 66 -1.88 7.39 -2.10
N VAL A 67 -0.63 7.11 -2.45
CA VAL A 67 0.35 8.09 -2.90
C VAL A 67 1.03 7.52 -4.14
N SER A 68 0.59 7.98 -5.31
CA SER A 68 1.13 7.55 -6.60
C SER A 68 1.62 8.75 -7.40
N ASN A 69 2.67 8.54 -8.19
CA ASN A 69 3.15 9.48 -9.19
C ASN A 69 2.47 9.31 -10.56
N ASN A 70 1.47 8.44 -10.68
CA ASN A 70 0.73 8.24 -11.92
C ASN A 70 -0.30 9.35 -12.18
N ASN A 71 -0.91 9.34 -13.36
CA ASN A 71 -2.00 10.24 -13.70
C ASN A 71 -3.27 9.93 -12.89
N ARG A 72 -4.14 10.94 -12.78
CA ARG A 72 -5.36 10.87 -11.98
C ARG A 72 -6.33 9.79 -12.46
N GLU A 73 -6.45 9.56 -13.77
CA GLU A 73 -7.35 8.55 -14.33
C GLU A 73 -6.96 7.13 -13.87
N ARG A 74 -5.66 6.80 -13.88
CA ARG A 74 -5.12 5.53 -13.39
C ARG A 74 -5.41 5.34 -11.90
N VAL A 75 -5.17 6.39 -11.10
CA VAL A 75 -5.41 6.37 -9.64
C VAL A 75 -6.90 6.20 -9.34
N ASP A 76 -7.77 6.97 -10.00
CA ASP A 76 -9.21 6.93 -9.80
C ASP A 76 -9.79 5.56 -10.19
N LEU A 77 -9.28 4.95 -11.27
CA LEU A 77 -9.70 3.62 -11.71
C LEU A 77 -9.33 2.53 -10.69
N PHE A 78 -8.09 2.55 -10.19
CA PHE A 78 -7.64 1.60 -9.17
C PHE A 78 -8.41 1.77 -7.85
N ASN A 79 -8.65 3.03 -7.46
CA ASN A 79 -9.27 3.38 -6.18
C ASN A 79 -10.80 3.33 -6.20
N LYS A 80 -11.42 3.06 -7.36
CA LYS A 80 -12.88 3.12 -7.55
C LYS A 80 -13.67 2.36 -6.49
N ASP A 81 -13.21 1.15 -6.18
CA ASP A 81 -13.88 0.24 -5.24
C ASP A 81 -13.24 0.26 -3.84
N LEU A 82 -12.07 0.88 -3.68
CA LEU A 82 -11.35 0.99 -2.41
C LEU A 82 -11.73 2.25 -1.62
N GLN A 83 -12.10 3.33 -2.32
CA GLN A 83 -12.51 4.63 -1.75
C GLN A 83 -11.51 5.21 -0.74
N MET A 84 -10.22 5.00 -0.99
CA MET A 84 -9.14 5.48 -0.14
C MET A 84 -8.84 6.96 -0.39
N PRO A 85 -8.33 7.68 0.63
CA PRO A 85 -7.87 9.05 0.47
C PRO A 85 -6.59 9.14 -0.37
#